data_AF-A0A928KR23-F1
#
_entry.id   AF-A0A928KR23-F1
#
_cell.length_a   1.000
_cell.length_b   1.000
_cell.length_c   1.000
_cell.angle_alpha   90.00
_cell.angle_beta   90.00
_cell.angle_gamma   90.00
#
_symmetry.space_group_name_H-M   'P 1'
#
loop_
_entity.id
_entity.type
_entity.pdbx_description
1 polymer ?
#
loop_
_entity_poly.entity_id
_entity_poly.type
_entity_poly.pdbx_seq_one_letter_code
_entity_poly.pdbx_strand_id
1 'polypeptide(L)'
;MLAAFVVLSSCHTGKEDVVVNGYQTNGNREIQWFEVSPGEFVNQLNEKMKEKGYPALELLKDDYYMYYSNDDRWYLKAESHTDESDPEKSKGKLSRIRLNLFAIGKNREEMNPEYVRAIIDLFSPGKADQVIKELHIFDKNWKGPLSTRKTSCGNAVYYYGPSAVDIPEFGVYPVKIEKNEKNDKSLSI
;
A
#
# COMPACT_ATOMS: atom_id res chain seq x y z
N MET A 1 -37.03 16.98 -49.38
CA MET A 1 -35.89 16.29 -48.73
C MET A 1 -35.37 17.19 -47.61
N LEU A 2 -35.70 16.87 -46.35
CA LEU A 2 -35.12 17.54 -45.19
C LEU A 2 -34.15 16.56 -44.54
N ALA A 3 -32.86 16.89 -44.52
CA ALA A 3 -31.85 16.13 -43.81
C ALA A 3 -31.92 16.50 -42.33
N ALA A 4 -32.34 15.56 -41.48
CA ALA A 4 -32.23 15.68 -40.04
C ALA A 4 -30.83 15.25 -39.62
N PHE A 5 -29.99 16.21 -39.24
CA PHE A 5 -28.74 15.96 -38.54
C PHE A 5 -29.07 15.49 -37.12
N VAL A 6 -29.00 14.19 -36.88
CA VAL A 6 -28.97 13.63 -35.53
C VAL A 6 -27.57 13.92 -34.97
N VAL A 7 -27.47 14.99 -34.19
CA VAL A 7 -26.30 15.22 -33.34
C VAL A 7 -26.38 14.18 -32.22
N LEU A 8 -25.68 13.07 -32.40
CA LEU A 8 -25.37 12.14 -31.31
C LEU A 8 -24.49 12.89 -30.32
N SER A 9 -25.12 13.52 -29.33
CA SER A 9 -24.46 13.91 -28.10
C SER A 9 -23.95 12.63 -27.45
N SER A 10 -22.71 12.25 -27.77
CA SER A 10 -21.92 11.31 -27.00
C SER A 10 -21.81 11.89 -25.60
N CYS A 11 -22.70 11.49 -24.71
CA CYS A 11 -22.46 11.52 -23.27
C CYS A 11 -21.26 10.63 -23.00
N HIS A 12 -20.07 11.18 -23.14
CA HIS A 12 -18.90 10.74 -22.38
C HIS A 12 -19.21 11.12 -20.92
N THR A 13 -20.07 10.34 -20.26
CA THR A 13 -20.02 10.22 -18.81
C THR A 13 -18.68 9.58 -18.52
N GLY A 14 -17.68 10.43 -18.24
CA GLY A 14 -16.42 9.98 -17.66
C GLY A 14 -16.79 9.13 -16.47
N LYS A 15 -16.51 7.83 -16.54
CA LYS A 15 -16.58 6.96 -15.37
C LYS A 15 -15.57 7.57 -14.40
N GLU A 16 -16.05 8.22 -13.35
CA GLU A 16 -15.22 8.46 -12.18
C GLU A 16 -14.66 7.10 -11.80
N ASP A 17 -13.33 7.03 -11.78
CA ASP A 17 -12.60 5.80 -11.55
C ASP A 17 -12.73 5.47 -10.06
N VAL A 18 -13.86 4.84 -9.68
CA VAL A 18 -14.19 4.53 -8.29
C VAL A 18 -13.06 3.70 -7.70
N VAL A 19 -12.39 4.24 -6.69
CA VAL A 19 -11.33 3.52 -5.99
C VAL A 19 -11.97 2.50 -5.06
N VAL A 20 -11.71 1.21 -5.33
CA VAL A 20 -12.04 0.11 -4.44
C VAL A 20 -10.90 -0.03 -3.43
N ASN A 21 -11.23 -0.10 -2.14
CA ASN A 21 -10.26 -0.35 -1.08
C ASN A 21 -10.22 -1.86 -0.78
N GLY A 22 -9.04 -2.46 -0.84
CA GLY A 22 -8.86 -3.89 -0.55
C GLY A 22 -8.98 -4.23 0.94
N TYR A 23 -8.62 -3.29 1.82
CA TYR A 23 -8.87 -3.38 3.26
C TYR A 23 -9.65 -2.16 3.73
N GLN A 24 -10.55 -2.33 4.69
CA GLN A 24 -11.15 -1.21 5.40
C GLN A 24 -10.11 -0.57 6.33
N THR A 25 -10.23 0.73 6.57
CA THR A 25 -9.42 1.45 7.55
C THR A 25 -10.28 1.92 8.70
N ASN A 26 -9.67 2.01 9.88
CA ASN A 26 -10.32 2.47 11.09
C ASN A 26 -9.32 3.27 11.94
N GLY A 27 -9.86 3.98 12.92
CA GLY A 27 -9.07 4.78 13.83
C GLY A 27 -9.61 6.17 14.11
N ASN A 28 -8.72 7.04 14.53
CA ASN A 28 -8.97 8.44 14.84
C ASN A 28 -7.85 9.29 14.22
N ARG A 29 -7.64 10.52 14.70
CA ARG A 29 -6.61 11.42 14.18
C ARG A 29 -5.18 10.98 14.54
N GLU A 30 -5.02 10.23 15.62
CA GLU A 30 -3.75 9.86 16.23
C GLU A 30 -3.30 8.46 15.82
N ILE A 31 -4.24 7.51 15.81
CA ILE A 31 -3.99 6.09 15.57
C ILE A 31 -4.91 5.61 14.46
N GLN A 32 -4.33 5.06 13.39
CA GLN A 32 -5.06 4.44 12.28
C GLN A 32 -4.50 3.04 11.99
N TRP A 33 -5.36 2.16 11.50
CA TRP A 33 -5.00 0.81 11.09
C TRP A 33 -5.86 0.33 9.92
N PHE A 34 -5.37 -0.68 9.23
CA PHE A 34 -6.16 -1.49 8.31
C PHE A 34 -6.82 -2.63 9.09
N GLU A 35 -8.05 -3.00 8.73
CA GLU A 35 -8.79 -4.11 9.34
C GLU A 35 -8.29 -5.48 8.84
N VAL A 36 -6.98 -5.72 8.96
CA VAL A 36 -6.25 -6.94 8.62
C VAL A 36 -5.06 -7.08 9.57
N SER A 37 -4.67 -8.30 9.95
CA SER A 37 -3.43 -8.52 10.70
C SER A 37 -2.19 -8.59 9.79
N PRO A 38 -0.98 -8.33 10.31
CA PRO A 38 0.25 -8.56 9.55
C PRO A 38 0.38 -9.96 8.95
N GLY A 39 -0.01 -10.99 9.70
CA GLY A 39 0.06 -12.39 9.25
C GLY A 39 -0.92 -12.71 8.12
N GLU A 40 -2.18 -12.28 8.25
CA GLU A 40 -3.18 -12.45 7.18
C GLU A 40 -2.76 -11.71 5.90
N PHE A 41 -2.25 -10.49 6.03
CA PHE A 41 -1.75 -9.72 4.89
C PHE A 41 -0.61 -10.44 4.17
N VAL A 42 0.40 -10.95 4.90
CA VAL A 42 1.53 -11.68 4.31
C VAL A 42 1.07 -12.98 3.65
N ASN A 43 0.11 -13.69 4.24
CA ASN A 43 -0.46 -14.89 3.62
C ASN A 43 -1.12 -14.57 2.27
N GLN A 44 -1.97 -13.53 2.21
CA GLN A 44 -2.61 -13.11 0.96
C GLN A 44 -1.61 -12.65 -0.10
N LEU A 45 -0.55 -11.95 0.32
CA LEU A 45 0.54 -11.56 -0.57
C LEU A 45 1.26 -12.79 -1.13
N ASN A 46 1.61 -13.75 -0.27
CA ASN A 46 2.29 -14.98 -0.68
C ASN A 46 1.43 -15.85 -1.59
N GLU A 47 0.13 -15.92 -1.39
CA GLU A 47 -0.80 -16.61 -2.30
C GLU A 47 -0.75 -15.98 -3.71
N LYS A 48 -0.81 -14.65 -3.80
CA LYS A 48 -0.75 -13.90 -5.07
C LYS A 48 0.60 -14.09 -5.79
N MET A 49 1.68 -14.24 -5.04
CA MET A 49 3.03 -14.39 -5.59
C MET A 49 3.37 -15.85 -5.95
N LYS A 50 2.77 -16.81 -5.26
CA LYS A 50 2.91 -18.25 -5.56
C LYS A 50 2.46 -18.59 -6.98
N GLU A 51 1.40 -17.96 -7.48
CA GLU A 51 0.91 -18.15 -8.86
C GLU A 51 1.97 -17.77 -9.92
N LYS A 52 2.89 -16.87 -9.57
CA LYS A 52 4.01 -16.43 -10.42
C LYS A 52 5.29 -17.24 -10.21
N GLY A 53 5.29 -18.20 -9.27
CA GLY A 53 6.48 -18.97 -8.90
C GLY A 53 7.50 -18.18 -8.07
N TYR A 54 7.06 -17.11 -7.39
CA TYR A 54 7.96 -16.23 -6.64
C TYR A 54 8.10 -16.70 -5.19
N PRO A 55 9.24 -16.42 -4.53
CA PRO A 55 9.48 -16.88 -3.15
C PRO A 55 8.44 -16.33 -2.16
N ALA A 56 8.17 -17.07 -1.11
CA ALA A 56 7.32 -16.58 -0.02
C ALA A 56 8.09 -15.51 0.79
N LEU A 57 7.41 -14.42 1.14
CA LEU A 57 7.89 -13.43 2.09
C LEU A 57 7.65 -13.92 3.52
N GLU A 58 8.66 -13.74 4.37
CA GLU A 58 8.56 -13.90 5.81
C GLU A 58 8.43 -12.54 6.50
N LEU A 59 7.70 -12.50 7.62
CA LEU A 59 7.65 -11.32 8.46
C LEU A 59 9.02 -11.08 9.09
N LEU A 60 9.58 -9.89 8.84
CA LEU A 60 10.80 -9.44 9.48
C LEU A 60 10.55 -9.29 10.99
N LYS A 61 11.35 -9.97 11.81
CA LYS A 61 11.38 -9.72 13.26
C LYS A 61 12.07 -8.38 13.51
N ASP A 62 11.81 -7.72 14.64
CA ASP A 62 12.50 -6.47 15.02
C ASP A 62 13.97 -6.74 15.40
N ASP A 63 14.77 -7.16 14.42
CA ASP A 63 16.19 -7.40 14.52
C ASP A 63 16.91 -6.67 13.39
N TYR A 64 17.73 -5.70 13.76
CA TYR A 64 18.53 -4.89 12.86
C TYR A 64 19.55 -5.74 12.05
N TYR A 65 19.97 -6.90 12.55
CA TYR A 65 20.94 -7.73 11.83
C TYR A 65 20.36 -8.41 10.58
N MET A 66 19.04 -8.47 10.46
CA MET A 66 18.36 -9.06 9.30
C MET A 66 18.36 -8.16 8.05
N TYR A 67 18.77 -6.89 8.18
CA TYR A 67 18.98 -5.97 7.04
C TYR A 67 20.08 -6.44 6.07
N TYR A 68 20.93 -7.37 6.50
CA TYR A 68 22.10 -7.85 5.78
C TYR A 68 22.14 -9.39 5.66
N SER A 69 21.02 -10.09 5.93
CA SER A 69 21.03 -11.54 5.84
C SER A 69 21.13 -11.99 4.36
N ASN A 70 22.08 -12.90 4.10
CA ASN A 70 22.26 -13.56 2.81
C ASN A 70 21.73 -15.01 2.87
N ASP A 71 20.61 -15.23 3.56
CA ASP A 71 20.04 -16.55 3.83
C ASP A 71 19.03 -17.02 2.77
N ASP A 72 19.08 -16.42 1.57
CA ASP A 72 18.16 -16.64 0.44
C ASP A 72 16.68 -16.38 0.74
N ARG A 73 16.36 -15.87 1.94
CA ARG A 73 15.00 -15.54 2.36
C ARG A 73 14.65 -14.11 1.99
N TRP A 74 13.36 -13.90 1.79
CA TRP A 74 12.81 -12.60 1.45
C TRP A 74 11.93 -12.12 2.59
N TYR A 75 12.21 -10.93 3.09
CA TYR A 75 11.51 -10.40 4.25
C TYR A 75 10.69 -9.15 3.92
N LEU A 76 9.66 -8.95 4.72
CA LEU A 76 8.79 -7.78 4.71
C LEU A 76 8.56 -7.33 6.14
N LYS A 77 8.72 -6.04 6.42
CA LYS A 77 8.31 -5.49 7.71
C LYS A 77 6.84 -5.09 7.64
N ALA A 78 6.04 -5.69 8.52
CA ALA A 78 4.64 -5.32 8.71
C ALA A 78 4.43 -5.02 10.19
N GLU A 79 4.14 -3.76 10.48
CA GLU A 79 3.97 -3.21 11.82
C GLU A 79 2.50 -3.32 12.23
N SER A 80 2.26 -3.67 13.49
CA SER A 80 0.95 -3.61 14.12
C SER A 80 0.98 -2.75 15.37
N HIS A 81 -0.17 -2.24 15.76
CA HIS A 81 -0.35 -1.63 17.08
C HIS A 81 -0.30 -2.74 18.14
N THR A 82 0.59 -2.58 19.11
CA THR A 82 0.85 -3.58 20.17
C THR A 82 1.04 -2.94 21.54
N ASP A 83 1.11 -1.62 21.62
CA ASP A 83 1.38 -0.93 22.87
C ASP A 83 0.15 -1.00 23.77
N GLU A 84 0.36 -1.05 25.09
CA GLU A 84 -0.76 -1.09 26.05
C GLU A 84 -1.64 0.17 25.98
N SER A 85 -1.05 1.30 25.56
CA SER A 85 -1.75 2.56 25.33
C SER A 85 -2.58 2.58 24.04
N ASP A 86 -2.38 1.61 23.14
CA ASP A 86 -3.15 1.55 21.89
C ASP A 86 -4.61 1.16 22.17
N PRO A 87 -5.57 1.70 21.40
CA PRO A 87 -6.96 1.26 21.46
C PRO A 87 -7.06 -0.26 21.33
N GLU A 88 -7.85 -0.90 22.19
CA GLU A 88 -7.99 -2.36 22.17
C GLU A 88 -8.40 -2.90 20.79
N LYS A 89 -9.19 -2.13 20.04
CA LYS A 89 -9.62 -2.48 18.67
C LYS A 89 -8.50 -2.46 17.63
N SER A 90 -7.41 -1.75 17.87
CA SER A 90 -6.28 -1.67 16.95
C SER A 90 -5.22 -2.74 17.22
N LYS A 91 -5.25 -3.39 18.38
CA LYS A 91 -4.23 -4.37 18.76
C LYS A 91 -4.18 -5.54 17.77
N GLY A 92 -2.98 -5.83 17.29
CA GLY A 92 -2.73 -6.87 16.28
C GLY A 92 -3.19 -6.51 14.86
N LYS A 93 -3.71 -5.29 14.64
CA LYS A 93 -4.09 -4.79 13.32
C LYS A 93 -2.92 -4.09 12.65
N LEU A 94 -2.88 -4.20 11.33
CA LEU A 94 -1.82 -3.68 10.50
C LEU A 94 -1.84 -2.14 10.50
N SER A 95 -0.76 -1.53 10.97
CA SER A 95 -0.61 -0.07 11.01
C SER A 95 0.25 0.45 9.85
N ARG A 96 1.24 -0.33 9.43
CA ARG A 96 2.16 0.05 8.35
C ARG A 96 2.82 -1.17 7.73
N ILE A 97 3.04 -1.08 6.42
CA ILE A 97 3.97 -1.95 5.69
C ILE A 97 5.22 -1.15 5.31
N ARG A 98 6.38 -1.77 5.49
CA ARG A 98 7.66 -1.29 4.99
C ARG A 98 8.34 -2.43 4.25
N LEU A 99 8.38 -2.29 2.94
CA LEU A 99 9.10 -3.18 2.07
C LEU A 99 10.44 -2.55 1.70
N ASN A 100 11.48 -3.10 2.31
CA ASN A 100 12.82 -3.10 1.75
C ASN A 100 13.02 -4.55 1.32
N LEU A 101 13.18 -4.88 0.03
CA LEU A 101 13.43 -6.29 -0.32
C LEU A 101 14.88 -6.62 0.00
N PHE A 102 15.06 -7.41 1.05
CA PHE A 102 16.33 -7.61 1.74
C PHE A 102 17.24 -8.67 1.12
N ALA A 103 16.76 -9.51 0.21
CA ALA A 103 17.64 -10.44 -0.48
C ALA A 103 18.52 -9.69 -1.50
N ILE A 104 19.78 -9.41 -1.13
CA ILE A 104 20.83 -9.08 -2.10
C ILE A 104 21.13 -10.38 -2.87
N GLY A 105 20.41 -10.61 -3.97
CA GLY A 105 20.49 -11.85 -4.73
C GLY A 105 20.11 -11.71 -6.20
N LYS A 106 20.35 -12.77 -6.97
CA LYS A 106 19.91 -12.87 -8.37
C LYS A 106 18.40 -12.62 -8.47
N ASN A 107 17.99 -11.84 -9.46
CA ASN A 107 16.59 -11.54 -9.82
C ASN A 107 15.86 -10.50 -8.93
N ARG A 108 16.56 -9.80 -8.04
CA ARG A 108 15.94 -8.69 -7.26
C ARG A 108 15.30 -7.61 -8.13
N GLU A 109 15.99 -7.20 -9.20
CA GLU A 109 15.48 -6.19 -10.13
C GLU A 109 14.22 -6.65 -10.88
N GLU A 110 14.06 -7.97 -11.06
CA GLU A 110 12.90 -8.59 -11.71
C GLU A 110 11.74 -8.74 -10.72
N MET A 111 12.01 -9.25 -9.52
CA MET A 111 10.96 -9.63 -8.58
C MET A 111 10.42 -8.44 -7.78
N ASN A 112 11.26 -7.44 -7.47
CA ASN A 112 10.86 -6.28 -6.67
C ASN A 112 9.65 -5.53 -7.26
N PRO A 113 9.65 -5.19 -8.56
CA PRO A 113 8.48 -4.61 -9.19
C PRO A 113 7.19 -5.38 -8.97
N GLU A 114 7.24 -6.71 -9.00
CA GLU A 114 6.04 -7.53 -8.85
C GLU A 114 5.53 -7.58 -7.41
N TYR A 115 6.41 -7.64 -6.41
CA TYR A 115 5.98 -7.51 -5.01
C TYR A 115 5.38 -6.13 -4.73
N VAL A 116 5.98 -5.06 -5.24
CA VAL A 116 5.42 -3.70 -5.09
C VAL A 116 4.04 -3.62 -5.73
N ARG A 117 3.87 -4.13 -6.96
CA ARG A 117 2.56 -4.20 -7.63
C ARG A 117 1.54 -5.01 -6.81
N ALA A 118 1.92 -6.19 -6.35
CA ALA A 118 1.04 -7.07 -5.58
C ALA A 118 0.60 -6.43 -4.26
N ILE A 119 1.51 -5.75 -3.56
CA ILE A 119 1.17 -4.99 -2.35
C ILE A 119 0.18 -3.89 -2.70
N ILE A 120 0.43 -3.08 -3.73
CA ILE A 120 -0.49 -2.00 -4.11
C ILE A 120 -1.87 -2.57 -4.44
N ASP A 121 -1.95 -3.66 -5.20
CA ASP A 121 -3.22 -4.32 -5.56
C ASP A 121 -3.98 -4.85 -4.34
N LEU A 122 -3.30 -5.31 -3.29
CA LEU A 122 -3.98 -5.75 -2.07
C LEU A 122 -4.64 -4.59 -1.32
N PHE A 123 -4.11 -3.37 -1.42
CA PHE A 123 -4.67 -2.18 -0.77
C PHE A 123 -5.63 -1.40 -1.69
N SER A 124 -5.28 -1.29 -2.97
CA SER A 124 -6.00 -0.56 -4.03
C SER A 124 -6.02 -1.40 -5.31
N PRO A 125 -6.94 -2.38 -5.42
CA PRO A 125 -7.01 -3.30 -6.56
C PRO A 125 -7.03 -2.59 -7.92
N GLY A 126 -6.11 -2.96 -8.81
CA GLY A 126 -6.03 -2.43 -10.17
C GLY A 126 -5.42 -1.03 -10.28
N LYS A 127 -4.86 -0.49 -9.19
CA LYS A 127 -4.24 0.85 -9.14
C LYS A 127 -2.71 0.82 -9.10
N ALA A 128 -2.10 -0.37 -9.20
CA ALA A 128 -0.65 -0.54 -9.13
C ALA A 128 0.12 0.37 -10.09
N ASP A 129 -0.24 0.38 -11.38
CA ASP A 129 0.47 1.18 -12.39
C ASP A 129 0.31 2.69 -12.16
N GLN A 130 -0.86 3.13 -11.69
CA GLN A 130 -1.10 4.53 -11.32
C GLN A 130 -0.18 4.95 -10.16
N VAL A 131 -0.20 4.19 -9.06
CA VAL A 131 0.60 4.49 -7.87
C VAL A 131 2.10 4.44 -8.18
N ILE A 132 2.56 3.45 -8.94
CA ILE A 132 3.97 3.33 -9.37
C ILE A 132 4.41 4.55 -10.17
N LYS A 133 3.56 5.01 -11.11
CA LYS A 133 3.83 6.18 -11.94
C LYS A 133 3.90 7.45 -11.11
N GLU A 134 2.93 7.69 -10.23
CA GLU A 134 2.87 8.88 -9.37
C GLU A 134 4.06 8.95 -8.39
N LEU A 135 4.45 7.81 -7.85
CA LEU A 135 5.61 7.71 -6.98
C LEU A 135 6.94 7.63 -7.74
N HIS A 136 6.94 7.63 -9.07
CA HIS A 136 8.14 7.45 -9.90
C HIS A 136 8.98 6.24 -9.43
N ILE A 137 8.31 5.14 -9.09
CA ILE A 137 8.97 3.88 -8.73
C ILE A 137 9.55 3.29 -10.02
N PHE A 138 10.79 2.81 -9.98
CA PHE A 138 11.55 2.28 -11.13
C PHE A 138 11.94 3.30 -12.21
N ASP A 139 11.65 4.59 -12.02
CA ASP A 139 12.12 5.64 -12.93
C ASP A 139 13.62 5.92 -12.72
N LYS A 140 14.45 5.28 -13.56
CA LYS A 140 15.92 5.43 -13.54
C LYS A 140 16.38 6.85 -13.87
N ASN A 141 15.53 7.67 -14.51
CA ASN A 141 15.85 9.01 -14.96
C ASN A 141 15.20 10.09 -14.07
N TRP A 142 14.64 9.71 -12.92
CA TRP A 142 14.05 10.67 -12.00
C TRP A 142 15.08 11.69 -11.51
N LYS A 143 14.83 12.97 -11.80
CA LYS A 143 15.70 14.12 -11.41
C LYS A 143 15.17 14.92 -10.23
N GLY A 144 14.09 14.47 -9.59
CA GLY A 144 13.53 15.17 -8.43
C GLY A 144 14.38 14.97 -7.18
N PRO A 145 14.02 15.64 -6.07
CA PRO A 145 14.74 15.51 -4.81
C PRO A 145 14.82 14.04 -4.38
N LEU A 146 15.92 13.64 -3.74
CA LEU A 146 16.08 12.32 -3.08
C LEU A 146 15.20 12.17 -1.83
N SER A 147 14.11 12.94 -1.71
CA SER A 147 13.20 12.92 -0.57
C SER A 147 12.16 11.80 -0.71
N THR A 148 11.53 11.46 0.41
CA THR A 148 10.37 10.56 0.41
C THR A 148 9.24 11.15 -0.41
N ARG A 149 8.83 10.42 -1.46
CA ARG A 149 7.68 10.72 -2.31
C ARG A 149 6.46 10.01 -1.73
N LYS A 150 5.28 10.64 -1.82
CA LYS A 150 4.03 10.11 -1.28
C LYS A 150 2.87 10.34 -2.26
N THR A 151 1.98 9.37 -2.33
CA THR A 151 0.67 9.52 -2.99
C THR A 151 -0.39 8.78 -2.20
N SER A 152 -1.65 9.15 -2.38
CA SER A 152 -2.79 8.47 -1.75
C SER A 152 -3.67 7.85 -2.82
N CYS A 153 -4.12 6.62 -2.61
CA CYS A 153 -5.13 5.98 -3.42
C CYS A 153 -6.17 5.35 -2.48
N GLY A 154 -7.41 5.82 -2.56
CA GLY A 154 -8.48 5.38 -1.67
C GLY A 154 -8.15 5.68 -0.22
N ASN A 155 -8.16 4.65 0.63
CA ASN A 155 -7.84 4.76 2.04
C ASN A 155 -6.37 4.43 2.40
N ALA A 156 -5.50 4.27 1.41
CA ALA A 156 -4.08 3.98 1.60
C ALA A 156 -3.19 5.14 1.14
N VAL A 157 -2.15 5.43 1.92
CA VAL A 157 -1.04 6.29 1.54
C VAL A 157 0.17 5.42 1.24
N TYR A 158 0.72 5.63 0.05
CA TYR A 158 1.91 4.96 -0.43
C TYR A 158 3.08 5.92 -0.35
N TYR A 159 4.27 5.39 -0.03
CA TYR A 159 5.48 6.18 -0.06
C TYR A 159 6.64 5.41 -0.67
N TYR A 160 7.57 6.16 -1.26
CA TYR A 160 8.81 5.63 -1.79
C TYR A 160 9.95 6.63 -1.56
N GLY A 161 11.08 6.19 -1.02
CA GLY A 161 12.16 7.11 -0.67
C GLY A 161 13.44 6.44 -0.19
N PRO A 162 14.41 7.24 0.28
CA PRO A 162 15.61 6.70 0.91
C PRO A 162 15.23 5.87 2.15
N SER A 163 15.98 4.80 2.40
CA SER A 163 15.87 4.01 3.63
C SER A 163 17.13 4.17 4.49
N ALA A 164 17.14 3.56 5.67
CA ALA A 164 18.32 3.50 6.54
C ALA A 164 19.47 2.66 5.95
N VAL A 165 19.19 1.90 4.89
CA VAL A 165 20.17 1.15 4.10
C VAL A 165 20.20 1.72 2.67
N ASP A 166 21.26 1.48 1.89
CA ASP A 166 21.41 1.99 0.49
C ASP A 166 20.37 1.44 -0.52
N ILE A 167 19.28 0.88 -0.02
CA ILE A 167 18.15 0.34 -0.75
C ILE A 167 16.95 1.29 -0.54
N PRO A 168 16.27 1.74 -1.60
CA PRO A 168 15.04 2.51 -1.43
C PRO A 168 13.95 1.72 -0.70
N GLU A 169 13.21 2.39 0.17
CA GLU A 169 12.05 1.84 0.90
C GLU A 169 10.76 2.15 0.16
N PHE A 170 9.91 1.14 0.01
CA PHE A 170 8.51 1.30 -0.33
C PHE A 170 7.65 1.01 0.91
N GLY A 171 6.55 1.72 1.09
CA GLY A 171 5.63 1.36 2.17
C GLY A 171 4.22 1.90 2.01
N VAL A 172 3.35 1.39 2.87
CA VAL A 172 1.90 1.65 2.87
C VAL A 172 1.43 1.91 4.28
N TYR A 173 0.59 2.92 4.47
CA TYR A 173 -0.09 3.17 5.75
C TYR A 173 -1.48 3.79 5.51
N PRO A 174 -2.41 3.71 6.47
CA PRO A 174 -3.75 4.27 6.30
C PRO A 174 -3.74 5.79 6.09
N VAL A 175 -4.69 6.30 5.30
CA VAL A 175 -5.00 7.73 5.28
C VAL A 175 -5.48 8.17 6.66
N LYS A 176 -5.06 9.36 7.10
CA LYS A 176 -5.53 9.93 8.37
C LYS A 176 -7.03 10.20 8.30
N ILE A 177 -7.77 9.66 9.27
CA ILE A 177 -9.21 9.89 9.39
C ILE A 177 -9.44 11.15 10.21
N GLU A 178 -9.92 12.20 9.57
CA GLU A 178 -10.47 13.36 10.27
C GLU A 178 -11.92 13.08 10.63
N LYS A 179 -12.19 12.72 11.89
CA LYS A 179 -13.57 12.66 12.38
C LYS A 179 -14.08 14.08 12.53
N ASN A 180 -15.00 14.51 11.66
CA ASN A 180 -15.81 15.69 11.92
C ASN A 180 -16.75 15.39 13.09
N GLU A 181 -16.51 15.98 14.26
CA GLU A 181 -17.30 15.81 15.50
C GLU A 181 -18.77 16.27 15.40
N LYS A 182 -19.30 16.57 14.20
CA LYS A 182 -20.58 17.27 14.04
C LYS A 182 -21.83 16.42 13.82
N ASN A 183 -21.77 15.09 13.77
CA ASN A 183 -22.96 14.27 13.44
C ASN A 183 -23.39 13.21 14.45
N ASP A 184 -22.90 13.22 15.70
CA ASP A 184 -23.41 12.31 16.76
C ASP A 184 -24.59 12.89 17.57
N LYS A 185 -25.25 13.95 17.08
CA LYS A 185 -26.49 14.49 17.66
C LYS A 185 -27.61 14.62 16.62
N SER A 186 -28.04 13.50 16.06
CA SER A 186 -29.35 13.35 15.41
C SER A 186 -29.57 11.85 15.17
N LEU A 187 -30.58 11.14 15.66
CA LEU A 187 -31.86 11.47 16.27
C LEU A 187 -32.21 10.28 17.17
N SER A 188 -32.47 10.52 18.45
CA SER A 188 -33.43 9.71 19.18
C SER A 188 -34.79 10.38 18.96
N ILE A 189 -35.62 9.78 18.11
CA ILE A 189 -37.08 9.99 18.17
C ILE A 189 -37.61 9.00 19.20
#